data_AF-A0A158DWA7-F1
#
_entry.id   AF-A0A158DWA7-F1
#
_cell.length_a   1.000
_cell.length_b   1.000
_cell.length_c   1.000
_cell.angle_alpha   90.00
_cell.angle_beta   90.00
_cell.angle_gamma   90.00
#
_symmetry.space_group_name_H-M   'P 1'
#
loop_
_entity.id
_entity.type
_entity.pdbx_description
1 polymer ?
#
loop_
_entity_poly.entity_id
_entity_poly.type
_entity_poly.pdbx_seq_one_letter_code
_entity_poly.pdbx_strand_id
1 'polypeptide(L)'
;MRNNDSPSDLCLVPGGIPLTGVKGGFLIRIIDSNDLDKVNFVLRSAEGALYCGQLNILAHQNRNNLLMMALDYGLPITLSGDDSGNITGIAIAPSNSPMPSLSCAFLKLRDSRTGMIVRIVDNDHGAAINYVLQTDDGSRYCTHMWPNSDTYDNRNSLFMMALRMNIPVTITAGLHNEVTAIAVGA
;
A
#
# COMPACT_ATOMS: atom_id res chain seq x y z
N MET A 1 53.50 12.23 4.39
CA MET A 1 52.34 13.12 4.56
C MET A 1 51.80 13.52 3.20
N ARG A 2 50.74 12.84 2.75
CA ARG A 2 49.73 13.34 1.80
C ARG A 2 48.49 12.50 2.09
N ASN A 3 47.52 13.09 2.79
CA ASN A 3 46.20 12.51 2.94
C ASN A 3 45.56 12.51 1.55
N ASN A 4 45.30 11.32 1.02
CA ASN A 4 44.33 11.15 -0.05
C ASN A 4 42.96 11.08 0.63
N ASP A 5 42.41 12.25 0.96
CA ASP A 5 40.98 12.35 1.24
C ASP A 5 40.26 12.18 -0.11
N SER A 6 39.91 10.93 -0.41
CA SER A 6 38.88 10.62 -1.40
C SER A 6 37.66 11.48 -1.11
N PRO A 7 36.99 12.06 -2.11
CA PRO A 7 35.73 12.74 -1.86
C PRO A 7 34.80 11.68 -1.30
N SER A 8 34.44 11.82 -0.03
CA SER A 8 33.34 11.06 0.56
C SER A 8 32.12 11.37 -0.30
N ASP A 9 31.80 10.45 -1.20
CA ASP A 9 30.53 10.41 -1.91
C ASP A 9 29.47 10.68 -0.85
N LEU A 10 28.69 11.75 -1.09
CA LEU A 10 27.48 12.03 -0.34
C LEU A 10 26.44 10.96 -0.71
N CYS A 11 26.74 9.70 -0.44
CA CYS A 11 25.78 8.63 -0.40
C CYS A 11 24.79 8.99 0.71
N LEU A 12 23.58 9.35 0.30
CA LEU A 12 22.41 9.46 1.16
C LEU A 12 22.46 8.30 2.17
N VAL A 13 22.60 8.65 3.45
CA VAL A 13 22.70 7.72 4.59
C VAL A 13 21.68 6.60 4.41
N PRO A 14 22.05 5.31 4.58
CA PRO A 14 21.09 4.21 4.54
C PRO A 14 19.93 4.53 5.49
N GLY A 15 18.73 4.75 4.93
CA GLY A 15 17.56 5.22 5.68
C GLY A 15 17.03 4.22 6.73
N GLY A 16 17.66 3.04 6.84
CA GLY A 16 17.31 1.96 7.74
C GLY A 16 17.93 0.63 7.30
N ILE A 17 17.53 -0.45 7.97
CA ILE A 17 17.82 -1.84 7.60
C ILE A 17 17.10 -2.15 6.28
N PRO A 18 17.71 -2.83 5.30
CA PRO A 18 16.98 -3.27 4.10
C PRO A 18 15.67 -3.99 4.47
N LEU A 19 14.58 -3.64 3.80
CA LEU A 19 13.29 -4.26 4.03
C LEU A 19 13.29 -5.67 3.42
N THR A 20 13.52 -6.69 4.25
CA THR A 20 13.37 -8.09 3.87
C THR A 20 12.23 -8.74 4.66
N GLY A 21 11.46 -9.59 3.99
CA GLY A 21 10.28 -10.22 4.57
C GLY A 21 9.15 -9.23 4.84
N VAL A 22 8.28 -9.52 5.81
CA VAL A 22 7.08 -8.70 6.12
C VAL A 22 7.30 -7.84 7.36
N LYS A 23 7.06 -6.53 7.25
CA LYS A 23 7.18 -5.56 8.35
C LYS A 23 5.97 -4.63 8.40
N GLY A 24 5.42 -4.43 9.59
CA GLY A 24 4.34 -3.48 9.86
C GLY A 24 4.83 -2.24 10.60
N GLY A 25 4.24 -1.08 10.31
CA GLY A 25 4.62 0.17 10.93
C GLY A 25 3.96 1.40 10.27
N PHE A 26 4.71 2.50 10.27
CA PHE A 26 4.32 3.76 9.63
C PHE A 26 5.47 4.26 8.76
N LEU A 27 5.14 4.79 7.58
CA LEU A 27 6.14 5.50 6.78
C LEU A 27 6.50 6.82 7.47
N ILE A 28 7.79 7.12 7.50
CA ILE A 28 8.30 8.33 8.15
C ILE A 28 9.14 9.21 7.22
N ARG A 29 9.56 8.68 6.07
CA ARG A 29 10.44 9.39 5.13
C ARG A 29 10.39 8.76 3.74
N ILE A 30 10.58 9.62 2.74
CA ILE A 30 10.90 9.25 1.36
C ILE A 30 12.29 9.79 1.06
N ILE A 31 13.12 8.97 0.44
CA ILE A 31 14.47 9.32 0.01
C ILE A 31 14.52 9.09 -1.49
N ASP A 32 14.76 10.17 -2.22
CA ASP A 32 14.98 10.12 -3.66
C ASP A 32 16.18 9.23 -4.00
N SER A 33 16.16 8.62 -5.19
CA SER A 33 17.27 7.81 -5.69
C SER A 33 17.93 8.51 -6.88
N ASN A 34 19.22 8.26 -7.08
CA ASN A 34 19.90 8.68 -8.31
C ASN A 34 19.38 7.93 -9.55
N ASP A 35 18.65 6.83 -9.34
CA ASP A 35 17.88 6.11 -10.35
C ASP A 35 16.47 6.73 -10.42
N LEU A 36 16.18 7.47 -11.49
CA LEU A 36 14.95 8.27 -11.66
C LEU A 36 13.66 7.45 -11.53
N ASP A 37 13.74 6.14 -11.75
CA ASP A 37 12.58 5.26 -11.71
C ASP A 37 12.36 4.66 -10.32
N LYS A 38 13.28 4.90 -9.37
CA LYS A 38 13.27 4.25 -8.08
C LYS A 38 13.23 5.24 -6.94
N VAL A 39 12.46 4.89 -5.91
CA VAL A 39 12.34 5.71 -4.70
C VAL A 39 12.48 4.80 -3.49
N ASN A 40 13.17 5.29 -2.46
CA ASN A 40 13.34 4.58 -1.20
C ASN A 40 12.35 5.10 -0.15
N PHE A 41 11.66 4.18 0.52
CA PHE A 41 10.67 4.46 1.55
C PHE A 41 11.17 3.94 2.90
N VAL A 42 11.09 4.77 3.93
CA VAL A 42 11.51 4.41 5.29
C VAL A 42 10.29 4.12 6.16
N LEU A 43 10.17 2.87 6.59
CA LEU A 43 9.16 2.36 7.50
C LEU A 43 9.73 2.32 8.93
N ARG A 44 9.03 2.91 9.90
CA ARG A 44 9.30 2.71 11.34
C ARG A 44 8.33 1.68 11.90
N SER A 45 8.85 0.56 12.41
CA SER A 45 8.04 -0.47 13.05
C SER A 45 7.54 -0.04 14.44
N ALA A 46 6.62 -0.83 15.02
CA ALA A 46 6.09 -0.57 16.36
C ALA A 46 7.17 -0.60 17.46
N GLU A 47 8.23 -1.40 17.27
CA GLU A 47 9.41 -1.49 18.14
C GLU A 47 10.43 -0.35 17.89
N GLY A 48 10.19 0.52 16.91
CA GLY A 48 11.04 1.66 16.59
C GLY A 48 12.18 1.35 15.61
N ALA A 49 12.30 0.12 15.12
CA ALA A 49 13.27 -0.21 14.07
C ALA A 49 12.92 0.49 12.75
N LEU A 50 13.95 0.91 12.02
CA LEU A 50 13.81 1.55 10.72
C LEU A 50 14.15 0.56 9.61
N TYR A 51 13.22 0.40 8.67
CA TYR A 51 13.38 -0.42 7.48
C TYR A 51 13.32 0.45 6.23
N CYS A 52 14.19 0.17 5.25
CA CYS A 52 14.27 0.89 3.99
C CYS A 52 13.89 -0.06 2.85
N GLY A 53 12.80 0.24 2.15
CA GLY A 53 12.36 -0.50 0.97
C GLY A 53 12.43 0.36 -0.28
N GLN A 54 12.87 -0.22 -1.40
CA GLN A 54 12.94 0.45 -2.70
C GLN A 54 11.74 0.07 -3.56
N LEU A 55 11.19 1.03 -4.31
CA LEU A 55 10.12 0.78 -5.28
C LEU A 55 10.50 1.35 -6.64
N ASN A 56 10.32 0.57 -7.71
CA ASN A 56 10.27 1.15 -9.05
C ASN A 56 8.88 1.80 -9.25
N ILE A 57 8.85 3.13 -9.25
CA ILE A 57 7.60 3.90 -9.26
C ILE A 57 6.90 3.91 -10.63
N LEU A 58 7.65 3.67 -11.71
CA LEU A 58 7.07 3.54 -13.05
C LEU A 58 6.37 2.19 -13.22
N ALA A 59 6.98 1.12 -12.73
CA ALA A 59 6.41 -0.22 -12.79
C ALA A 59 5.24 -0.42 -11.79
N HIS A 60 5.24 0.34 -10.69
CA HIS A 60 4.30 0.15 -9.59
C HIS A 60 3.62 1.46 -9.15
N GLN A 61 3.00 2.17 -10.09
CA GLN A 61 2.34 3.46 -9.83
C GLN A 61 1.29 3.37 -8.71
N ASN A 62 0.52 2.28 -8.63
CA ASN A 62 -0.47 2.09 -7.56
C ASN A 62 0.16 1.95 -6.18
N ARG A 63 1.24 1.17 -6.06
CA ARG A 63 2.02 1.08 -4.81
C ARG A 63 2.58 2.43 -4.42
N ASN A 64 3.11 3.19 -5.39
CA ASN A 64 3.60 4.54 -5.13
C ASN A 64 2.48 5.43 -4.55
N ASN A 65 1.30 5.45 -5.17
CA ASN A 65 0.17 6.24 -4.69
C ASN A 65 -0.27 5.83 -3.26
N LEU A 66 -0.29 4.52 -2.99
CA LEU A 66 -0.59 3.97 -1.67
C LEU A 66 0.45 4.38 -0.62
N LEU A 67 1.74 4.30 -0.94
CA LEU A 67 2.82 4.74 -0.05
C LEU A 67 2.76 6.25 0.22
N MET A 68 2.53 7.06 -0.81
CA MET A 68 2.36 8.51 -0.67
C MET A 68 1.17 8.84 0.25
N MET A 69 0.03 8.17 0.05
CA MET A 69 -1.14 8.32 0.92
C MET A 69 -0.84 7.87 2.35
N ALA A 70 -0.15 6.74 2.55
CA ALA A 70 0.17 6.26 3.89
C ALA A 70 1.08 7.23 4.65
N LEU A 71 2.03 7.86 3.96
CA LEU A 71 2.90 8.87 4.56
C LEU A 71 2.13 10.15 4.89
N ASP A 72 1.36 10.70 3.94
CA ASP A 72 0.66 11.97 4.08
C ASP A 72 -0.38 11.95 5.22
N TYR A 73 -1.12 10.85 5.34
CA TYR A 73 -2.18 10.71 6.36
C TYR A 73 -1.76 9.92 7.61
N GLY A 74 -0.49 9.50 7.70
CA GLY A 74 0.02 8.71 8.83
C GLY A 74 -0.73 7.38 9.01
N LEU A 75 -1.00 6.67 7.92
CA LEU A 75 -1.79 5.44 7.95
C LEU A 75 -0.94 4.24 8.38
N PRO A 76 -1.51 3.30 9.16
CA PRO A 76 -0.86 2.03 9.44
C PRO A 76 -0.67 1.22 8.16
N ILE A 77 0.56 0.73 7.95
CA ILE A 77 0.96 0.04 6.73
C ILE A 77 1.79 -1.21 7.07
N THR A 78 1.63 -2.24 6.25
CA THR A 78 2.51 -3.41 6.23
C THR A 78 3.12 -3.55 4.85
N LEU A 79 4.44 -3.70 4.80
CA LEU A 79 5.21 -3.89 3.58
C LEU A 79 5.82 -5.30 3.56
N SER A 80 5.90 -5.90 2.38
CA SER A 80 6.81 -7.01 2.13
C SER A 80 7.95 -6.57 1.22
N GLY A 81 9.15 -7.05 1.50
CA GLY A 81 10.30 -6.87 0.62
C GLY A 81 11.04 -8.16 0.32
N ASP A 82 11.66 -8.21 -0.85
CA ASP A 82 12.52 -9.30 -1.30
C ASP A 82 13.93 -9.22 -0.68
N ASP A 83 14.79 -10.17 -1.02
CA ASP A 83 16.18 -10.23 -0.51
C ASP A 83 17.04 -9.03 -0.96
N SER A 84 16.61 -8.30 -1.99
CA SER A 84 17.27 -7.08 -2.49
C SER A 84 16.70 -5.81 -1.87
N GLY A 85 15.69 -5.91 -0.99
CA GLY A 85 15.04 -4.76 -0.38
C GLY A 85 14.01 -4.07 -1.30
N ASN A 86 13.58 -4.70 -2.40
CA ASN A 86 12.51 -4.17 -3.23
C ASN A 86 11.15 -4.44 -2.59
N ILE A 87 10.24 -3.48 -2.64
CA ILE A 87 8.88 -3.60 -2.13
C ILE A 87 8.03 -4.47 -3.08
N THR A 88 7.62 -5.63 -2.60
CA THR A 88 6.84 -6.64 -3.33
C THR A 88 5.36 -6.70 -2.93
N GLY A 89 4.99 -5.98 -1.88
CA GLY A 89 3.63 -5.99 -1.38
C GLY A 89 3.37 -4.95 -0.31
N ILE A 90 2.13 -4.49 -0.26
CA ILE A 90 1.65 -3.40 0.57
C ILE A 90 0.24 -3.75 1.07
N ALA A 91 -0.02 -3.51 2.35
CA ALA A 91 -1.35 -3.40 2.89
C ALA A 91 -1.48 -2.11 3.71
N ILE A 92 -2.58 -1.37 3.52
CA ILE A 92 -2.88 -0.13 4.25
C ILE A 92 -4.24 -0.26 4.91
N ALA A 93 -4.40 0.31 6.10
CA ALA A 93 -5.68 0.43 6.79
C ALA A 93 -5.96 1.90 7.20
N PRO A 94 -7.22 2.25 7.54
CA PRO A 94 -7.56 3.57 8.07
C PRO A 94 -6.76 3.93 9.34
N SER A 95 -6.65 5.22 9.63
CA SER A 95 -6.07 5.71 10.89
C SER A 95 -6.72 5.03 12.10
N ASN A 96 -5.94 4.81 13.16
CA ASN A 96 -6.34 4.10 14.38
C ASN A 96 -6.72 2.61 14.20
N SER A 97 -6.50 2.03 13.02
CA SER A 97 -6.62 0.58 12.83
C SER A 97 -5.37 -0.15 13.31
N PRO A 98 -5.47 -1.43 13.70
CA PRO A 98 -4.32 -2.31 13.86
C PRO A 98 -3.50 -2.40 12.57
N MET A 99 -2.23 -2.83 12.68
CA MET A 99 -1.39 -3.06 11.51
C MET A 99 -2.07 -4.05 10.54
N PRO A 100 -2.25 -3.67 9.27
CA PRO A 100 -2.97 -4.49 8.32
C PRO A 100 -2.18 -5.75 7.96
N SER A 101 -2.87 -6.85 7.68
CA SER A 101 -2.25 -8.05 7.12
C SER A 101 -2.23 -7.98 5.59
N LEU A 102 -1.16 -8.48 4.98
CA LEU A 102 -1.04 -8.68 3.53
C LEU A 102 -1.98 -9.78 3.00
N SER A 103 -2.63 -10.55 3.88
CA SER A 103 -3.61 -11.55 3.50
C SER A 103 -5.02 -10.96 3.39
N CYS A 104 -5.71 -11.35 2.31
CA CYS A 104 -7.11 -11.04 2.03
C CYS A 104 -8.00 -12.30 2.10
N ALA A 105 -7.84 -13.08 3.17
CA ALA A 105 -8.64 -14.30 3.43
C ALA A 105 -10.00 -13.98 4.09
N PHE A 106 -10.83 -13.16 3.44
CA PHE A 106 -12.21 -12.88 3.88
C PHE A 106 -13.25 -13.40 2.89
N LEU A 107 -14.54 -13.23 3.22
CA LEU A 107 -15.66 -13.62 2.35
C LEU A 107 -15.51 -12.96 0.99
N LYS A 108 -15.84 -13.66 -0.09
CA LYS A 108 -15.80 -13.07 -1.43
C LYS A 108 -17.06 -12.23 -1.66
N LEU A 109 -16.89 -10.99 -2.10
CA LEU A 109 -18.02 -10.12 -2.48
C LEU A 109 -18.59 -10.60 -3.81
N ARG A 110 -19.86 -11.03 -3.83
CA ARG A 110 -20.55 -11.53 -5.03
C ARG A 110 -21.77 -10.71 -5.45
N ASP A 111 -22.09 -9.69 -4.67
CA ASP A 111 -23.26 -8.84 -4.82
C ASP A 111 -22.90 -7.37 -4.51
N SER A 112 -23.93 -6.53 -4.41
CA SER A 112 -23.78 -5.15 -3.96
C SER A 112 -23.82 -5.06 -2.44
N ARG A 113 -22.83 -4.41 -1.83
CA ARG A 113 -22.77 -4.18 -0.38
C ARG A 113 -22.32 -2.77 -0.07
N THR A 114 -22.85 -2.23 1.02
CA THR A 114 -22.49 -0.93 1.58
C THR A 114 -21.71 -1.11 2.87
N GLY A 115 -20.63 -0.34 3.04
CA GLY A 115 -19.81 -0.40 4.25
C GLY A 115 -18.55 0.46 4.13
N MET A 116 -17.57 0.17 4.96
CA MET A 116 -16.32 0.93 5.08
C MET A 116 -15.15 0.15 4.45
N ILE A 117 -14.28 0.85 3.71
CA ILE A 117 -13.03 0.25 3.27
C ILE A 117 -12.05 0.23 4.44
N VAL A 118 -11.79 -0.98 4.95
CA VAL A 118 -10.92 -1.18 6.12
C VAL A 118 -9.53 -1.67 5.74
N ARG A 119 -9.31 -2.02 4.46
CA ARG A 119 -8.00 -2.42 3.97
C ARG A 119 -7.89 -2.30 2.45
N ILE A 120 -6.74 -1.85 1.97
CA ILE A 120 -6.29 -1.99 0.58
C ILE A 120 -5.03 -2.84 0.59
N VAL A 121 -4.94 -3.83 -0.29
CA VAL A 121 -3.79 -4.73 -0.42
C VAL A 121 -3.36 -4.83 -1.88
N ASP A 122 -2.12 -4.48 -2.15
CA ASP A 122 -1.45 -4.64 -3.45
C ASP A 122 -0.22 -5.54 -3.24
N ASN A 123 -0.20 -6.72 -3.85
CA ASN A 123 0.94 -7.63 -3.77
C ASN A 123 1.21 -8.28 -5.14
N ASP A 124 2.43 -8.79 -5.34
CA ASP A 124 2.85 -9.36 -6.62
C ASP A 124 2.10 -10.65 -7.00
N HIS A 125 1.44 -11.31 -6.04
CA HIS A 125 0.65 -12.51 -6.30
C HIS A 125 -0.67 -12.16 -7.00
N GLY A 126 -0.61 -12.02 -8.31
CA GLY A 126 -1.78 -12.00 -9.19
C GLY A 126 -2.23 -10.63 -9.65
N ALA A 127 -1.34 -9.63 -9.69
CA ALA A 127 -1.52 -8.33 -10.35
C ALA A 127 -2.79 -7.52 -10.01
N ALA A 128 -3.64 -7.94 -9.08
CA ALA A 128 -4.87 -7.27 -8.70
C ALA A 128 -4.73 -6.58 -7.35
N ILE A 129 -5.29 -5.37 -7.24
CA ILE A 129 -5.45 -4.69 -5.95
C ILE A 129 -6.69 -5.26 -5.29
N ASN A 130 -6.55 -5.70 -4.05
CA ASN A 130 -7.63 -6.24 -3.24
C ASN A 130 -8.14 -5.16 -2.26
N TYR A 131 -9.45 -5.11 -2.09
CA TYR A 131 -10.13 -4.19 -1.18
C TYR A 131 -10.93 -5.02 -0.17
N VAL A 132 -10.84 -4.64 1.10
CA VAL A 132 -11.64 -5.25 2.18
C VAL A 132 -12.71 -4.25 2.62
N LEU A 133 -13.96 -4.60 2.36
CA LEU A 133 -15.16 -3.90 2.82
C LEU A 133 -15.60 -4.50 4.15
N GLN A 134 -15.86 -3.67 5.17
CA GLN A 134 -16.54 -4.06 6.39
C GLN A 134 -17.94 -3.45 6.43
N THR A 135 -18.96 -4.29 6.49
CA THR A 135 -20.37 -3.89 6.61
C THR A 135 -20.73 -3.57 8.07
N ASP A 136 -21.87 -2.93 8.31
CA ASP A 136 -22.30 -2.47 9.64
C ASP A 136 -22.52 -3.62 10.64
N ASP A 137 -22.82 -4.82 10.15
CA ASP A 137 -22.91 -6.05 10.95
C ASP A 137 -21.52 -6.62 11.33
N GLY A 138 -20.43 -5.98 10.90
CA GLY A 138 -19.05 -6.40 11.14
C GLY A 138 -18.52 -7.44 10.14
N SER A 139 -19.35 -7.93 9.21
CA SER A 139 -18.92 -8.86 8.17
C SER A 139 -17.87 -8.22 7.26
N ARG A 140 -16.89 -9.00 6.82
CA ARG A 140 -15.79 -8.54 5.96
C ARG A 140 -15.77 -9.26 4.64
N TYR A 141 -15.71 -8.48 3.57
CA TYR A 141 -15.74 -8.96 2.20
C TYR A 141 -14.52 -8.48 1.43
N CYS A 142 -13.92 -9.38 0.65
CA CYS A 142 -12.85 -9.12 -0.29
C CYS A 142 -13.41 -8.99 -1.71
N THR A 143 -12.95 -7.96 -2.40
CA THR A 143 -13.13 -7.76 -3.85
C THR A 143 -11.79 -7.31 -4.44
N HIS A 144 -11.63 -7.34 -5.75
CA HIS A 144 -10.38 -6.96 -6.39
C HIS A 144 -10.57 -6.17 -7.68
N MET A 145 -9.51 -5.49 -8.12
CA MET A 145 -9.47 -4.78 -9.40
C MET A 145 -8.11 -4.98 -10.05
N TRP A 146 -8.12 -5.12 -11.37
CA TRP A 146 -6.92 -5.23 -12.19
C TRP A 146 -6.45 -3.83 -12.62
N PRO A 147 -5.24 -3.39 -12.24
CA PRO A 147 -4.66 -2.10 -12.62
C PRO A 147 -4.54 -1.87 -14.12
N ASN A 148 -4.30 -2.94 -14.89
CA ASN A 148 -3.89 -2.85 -16.29
C ASN A 148 -5.05 -3.06 -17.28
N SER A 149 -6.29 -3.11 -16.81
CA SER A 149 -7.43 -2.98 -17.71
C SER A 149 -7.69 -1.49 -17.91
N ASP A 150 -7.53 -0.98 -19.13
CA ASP A 150 -7.56 0.43 -19.59
C ASP A 150 -8.81 1.28 -19.22
N THR A 151 -9.53 0.97 -18.14
CA THR A 151 -10.91 1.42 -17.94
C THR A 151 -11.29 1.82 -16.49
N TYR A 152 -10.42 1.71 -15.48
CA TYR A 152 -10.89 1.85 -14.07
C TYR A 152 -10.00 2.62 -13.07
N ASP A 153 -9.05 3.46 -13.51
CA ASP A 153 -8.15 4.22 -12.60
C ASP A 153 -8.88 5.10 -11.56
N ASN A 154 -10.03 5.64 -11.94
CA ASN A 154 -10.85 6.44 -11.04
C ASN A 154 -11.34 5.61 -9.83
N ARG A 155 -11.58 4.30 -9.98
CA ARG A 155 -12.06 3.45 -8.89
C ARG A 155 -11.00 3.26 -7.81
N ASN A 156 -9.73 3.03 -8.17
CA ASN A 156 -8.66 2.95 -7.16
C ASN A 156 -8.58 4.25 -6.36
N SER A 157 -8.64 5.39 -7.05
CA SER A 157 -8.65 6.71 -6.42
C SER A 157 -9.84 6.89 -5.47
N LEU A 158 -11.03 6.41 -5.85
CA LEU A 158 -12.21 6.42 -5.00
C LEU A 158 -12.07 5.51 -3.76
N PHE A 159 -11.46 4.33 -3.90
CA PHE A 159 -11.17 3.45 -2.76
C PHE A 159 -10.15 4.07 -1.80
N MET A 160 -9.06 4.64 -2.33
CA MET A 160 -8.06 5.36 -1.53
C MET A 160 -8.70 6.55 -0.81
N MET A 161 -9.57 7.30 -1.49
CA MET A 161 -10.34 8.39 -0.88
C MET A 161 -11.28 7.89 0.22
N ALA A 162 -12.00 6.80 -0.02
CA ALA A 162 -12.91 6.23 0.97
C ALA A 162 -12.18 5.74 2.23
N LEU A 163 -11.05 5.05 2.05
CA LEU A 163 -10.19 4.58 3.14
C LEU A 163 -9.63 5.75 3.95
N ARG A 164 -9.04 6.75 3.28
CA ARG A 164 -8.39 7.89 3.97
C ARG A 164 -9.40 8.76 4.72
N MET A 165 -10.57 8.99 4.12
CA MET A 165 -11.61 9.84 4.72
C MET A 165 -12.48 9.06 5.71
N ASN A 166 -12.33 7.73 5.76
CA ASN A 166 -13.18 6.84 6.52
C ASN A 166 -14.66 7.15 6.27
N ILE A 167 -15.08 7.06 5.00
CA ILE A 167 -16.46 7.28 4.53
C ILE A 167 -17.04 6.02 3.89
N PRO A 168 -18.37 5.83 3.95
CA PRO A 168 -19.00 4.64 3.41
C PRO A 168 -18.93 4.62 1.88
N VAL A 169 -18.92 3.39 1.37
CA VAL A 169 -19.01 3.09 -0.05
C VAL A 169 -20.05 2.01 -0.29
N THR A 170 -20.66 2.05 -1.47
CA THR A 170 -21.41 0.92 -2.01
C THR A 170 -20.59 0.33 -3.15
N ILE A 171 -20.23 -0.95 -3.03
CA ILE A 171 -19.47 -1.69 -4.05
C ILE A 171 -20.38 -2.73 -4.66
N THR A 172 -20.35 -2.85 -5.98
CA THR A 172 -20.90 -4.01 -6.70
C THR A 172 -19.74 -4.83 -7.25
N ALA A 173 -19.77 -6.14 -7.02
CA ALA A 173 -18.80 -7.07 -7.56
C ALA A 173 -19.41 -8.02 -8.60
N GLY A 174 -18.60 -8.46 -9.56
CA GLY A 174 -18.95 -9.46 -10.55
C GLY A 174 -18.78 -10.90 -10.06
N LEU A 175 -18.92 -11.87 -10.97
CA LEU A 175 -18.91 -13.30 -10.66
C LEU A 175 -17.56 -13.80 -10.12
N HIS A 176 -16.46 -13.15 -10.49
CA HIS A 176 -15.12 -13.47 -10.01
C HIS A 176 -14.71 -12.55 -8.85
N ASN A 177 -15.64 -11.77 -8.30
CA ASN A 177 -15.46 -10.81 -7.22
C ASN A 177 -14.61 -9.59 -7.63
N GLU A 178 -14.53 -9.32 -8.92
CA GLU A 178 -13.98 -8.09 -9.49
C GLU A 178 -14.93 -6.91 -9.25
N VAL A 179 -14.40 -5.74 -8.93
CA VAL A 179 -15.21 -4.54 -8.74
C VAL A 179 -15.81 -4.10 -10.08
N THR A 180 -17.14 -4.05 -10.17
CA THR A 180 -17.87 -3.60 -11.37
C THR A 180 -18.48 -2.21 -11.21
N ALA A 181 -18.74 -1.76 -9.98
CA ALA A 181 -19.17 -0.40 -9.68
C ALA A 181 -18.79 0.02 -8.25
N ILE A 182 -18.62 1.33 -8.04
CA ILE A 182 -18.42 1.94 -6.73
C ILE A 182 -19.17 3.27 -6.66
N ALA A 183 -19.85 3.52 -5.55
CA ALA A 183 -20.32 4.82 -5.12
C ALA A 183 -19.68 5.17 -3.78
N VAL A 184 -19.33 6.44 -3.58
CA VAL A 184 -18.69 6.94 -2.36
C VAL A 184 -19.54 8.04 -1.74
N GLY A 185 -19.80 7.96 -0.44
CA GLY A 185 -20.67 8.88 0.28
C GLY A 185 -22.00 8.25 0.70
N ALA A 186 -22.74 8.99 1.52
CA ALA A 186 -24.07 8.65 2.01
C ALA A 186 -25.16 9.15 1.06
#